data_AF-A0A349K9Q5-F1
#
_entry.id   AF-A0A349K9Q5-F1
#
_cell.length_a   1.000
_cell.length_b   1.000
_cell.length_c   1.000
_cell.angle_alpha   90.00
_cell.angle_beta   90.00
_cell.angle_gamma   90.00
#
_symmetry.space_group_name_H-M   'P 1'
#
loop_
_entity.id
_entity.type
_entity.pdbx_description
1 polymer ?
#
loop_
_entity_poly.entity_id
_entity_poly.type
_entity_poly.pdbx_seq_one_letter_code
_entity_poly.pdbx_strand_id
1 'polypeptide(L)' 'EHPLSLYLSVWLLLFVLSAFSYMVDYMNVEGFLRPFLITALALLKGGLIVCVFMHMAWER' A
#
# COMPACT_ATOMS: atom_id res chain seq x y z
N GLU A 1 -4.18 -1.77 24.11
CA GLU A 1 -5.37 -1.99 23.26
C GLU A 1 -5.26 -1.27 21.92
N HIS A 2 -4.68 -1.95 20.93
CA HIS A 2 -4.81 -1.48 19.55
C HIS A 2 -6.26 -1.71 19.10
N PRO A 3 -6.97 -0.68 18.61
CA PRO A 3 -8.32 -0.87 18.16
C PRO A 3 -8.29 -1.78 16.93
N LEU A 4 -8.97 -2.93 17.00
CA LEU A 4 -9.18 -3.87 15.89
C LEU A 4 -9.62 -3.14 14.60
N SER A 5 -10.36 -2.05 14.77
CA SER A 5 -10.78 -1.15 13.69
C SER A 5 -9.61 -0.60 12.86
N LEU A 6 -8.48 -0.22 13.48
CA LEU A 6 -7.31 0.30 12.76
C LEU A 6 -6.70 -0.76 11.84
N TYR A 7 -6.51 -1.98 12.34
CA TYR A 7 -5.98 -3.09 11.53
C TYR A 7 -6.91 -3.43 10.36
N LEU A 8 -8.23 -3.45 10.58
CA LEU A 8 -9.21 -3.69 9.52
C LEU A 8 -9.19 -2.58 8.46
N SER A 9 -9.12 -1.30 8.86
CA SER A 9 -9.02 -0.18 7.93
C SER A 9 -7.74 -0.24 7.10
N VAL A 10 -6.60 -0.55 7.72
CA VAL A 10 -5.30 -0.66 7.02
C VAL A 10 -5.28 -1.87 6.09
N TRP A 11 -5.84 -3.01 6.51
CA TRP A 11 -6.00 -4.18 5.67
C TRP A 11 -6.82 -3.86 4.40
N LEU A 12 -7.95 -3.15 4.57
CA LEU A 12 -8.77 -2.73 3.43
C LEU A 12 -8.01 -1.74 2.54
N LEU A 13 -7.23 -0.83 3.11
CA LEU A 13 -6.38 0.09 2.35
C LEU A 13 -5.30 -0.64 1.53
N LEU A 14 -4.68 -1.68 2.08
CA LEU A 14 -3.74 -2.54 1.35
C LEU A 14 -4.39 -3.25 0.15
N PHE A 15 -5.67 -3.63 0.30
CA PHE A 15 -6.45 -4.19 -0.80
C PHE A 15 -6.71 -3.15 -1.90
N VAL A 16 -7.11 -1.94 -1.53
CA VAL A 16 -7.32 -0.82 -2.46
C VAL A 16 -6.03 -0.45 -3.21
N LEU A 17 -4.90 -0.34 -2.52
CA LEU A 17 -3.58 -0.13 -3.14
C LEU A 17 -3.22 -1.26 -4.11
N SER A 18 -3.68 -2.49 -3.84
CA SER A 18 -3.46 -3.62 -4.74
C SER A 18 -4.34 -3.58 -5.97
N ALA A 19 -5.60 -3.18 -5.84
CA ALA A 19 -6.46 -2.91 -6.99
C ALA A 19 -5.87 -1.82 -7.90
N PHE A 20 -5.32 -0.74 -7.33
CA PHE A 20 -4.65 0.29 -8.13
C PHE A 20 -3.42 -0.22 -8.88
N SER A 21 -2.63 -1.12 -8.30
CA SER A 21 -1.50 -1.74 -9.00
C SER A 21 -1.97 -2.52 -10.23
N TYR A 22 -3.06 -3.29 -10.10
CA TYR A 22 -3.67 -3.97 -11.26
C TYR A 22 -4.28 -3.00 -12.28
N MET A 23 -4.81 -1.87 -11.82
CA MET A 23 -5.37 -0.86 -12.72
C MET A 23 -4.31 -0.21 -13.60
N VAL A 24 -3.08 -0.02 -13.10
CA VAL A 24 -1.95 0.47 -13.91
C VAL A 24 -1.67 -0.45 -15.10
N ASP A 25 -1.70 -1.77 -14.89
CA ASP A 25 -1.56 -2.75 -15.98
C ASP A 25 -2.80 -2.77 -16.89
N TYR A 26 -4.01 -2.64 -16.34
CA TYR A 26 -5.24 -2.60 -17.13
C TYR A 26 -5.32 -1.38 -18.06
N MET A 27 -4.91 -0.20 -17.58
CA MET A 27 -4.90 1.04 -18.37
C MET A 27 -3.77 1.05 -19.43
N ASN A 28 -2.98 -0.02 -19.52
CA ASN A 28 -1.87 -0.15 -20.47
C ASN A 28 -0.96 1.08 -20.45
N VAL A 29 -0.58 1.52 -19.25
CA VAL A 29 0.32 2.68 -19.11
C VAL A 29 1.67 2.33 -19.74
N GLU A 30 2.12 3.16 -20.68
CA GLU A 30 3.36 2.92 -21.45
C GLU A 30 4.55 3.75 -20.93
N GLY A 31 5.75 3.34 -21.35
CA GLY A 31 7.00 4.05 -21.07
C GLY A 31 7.43 4.02 -19.60
N PHE A 32 8.12 5.06 -19.15
CA PHE A 32 8.68 5.18 -17.79
C PHE A 32 7.62 5.34 -16.71
N LEU A 33 6.38 5.70 -17.07
CA LEU A 33 5.32 5.94 -16.10
C LEU A 33 4.85 4.65 -15.42
N ARG A 34 4.81 3.53 -16.15
CA ARG A 34 4.44 2.21 -15.59
C ARG A 34 5.37 1.75 -14.46
N PRO A 35 6.70 1.61 -14.65
CA PRO A 35 7.58 1.19 -13.57
C PRO A 35 7.61 2.23 -12.43
N PHE A 36 7.51 3.53 -12.72
CA PHE A 36 7.38 4.56 -11.69
C PHE A 36 6.15 4.33 -10.80
N LEU A 37 4.97 4.12 -11.39
CA LEU A 37 3.73 3.88 -10.66
C LEU A 37 3.75 2.56 -9.87
N ILE A 38 4.26 1.49 -10.47
CA ILE A 38 4.39 0.18 -9.79
C ILE A 38 5.31 0.32 -8.58
N THR A 39 6.48 0.95 -8.73
CA THR A 39 7.41 1.16 -7.62
C THR A 39 6.82 2.09 -6.55
N ALA A 40 6.15 3.18 -6.93
CA ALA A 40 5.49 4.08 -5.99
C ALA A 40 4.41 3.35 -5.18
N LEU A 41 3.56 2.56 -5.83
CA LEU A 41 2.53 1.75 -5.16
C LEU A 41 3.14 0.66 -4.27
N ALA A 42 4.25 0.04 -4.68
CA ALA A 42 4.96 -0.94 -3.87
C ALA A 42 5.55 -0.32 -2.60
N LEU A 43 6.16 0.87 -2.70
CA LEU A 43 6.67 1.61 -1.55
C LEU A 43 5.54 2.05 -0.61
N LEU A 44 4.39 2.48 -1.13
CA LEU A 44 3.23 2.84 -0.30
C LEU A 44 2.71 1.64 0.49
N LYS A 45 2.56 0.47 -0.14
CA LYS A 45 2.15 -0.75 0.57
C LYS A 45 3.19 -1.18 1.60
N GLY A 46 4.46 -1.22 1.22
CA GLY A 46 5.56 -1.59 2.12
C GLY A 46 5.64 -0.64 3.32
N GLY A 47 5.60 0.67 3.08
CA GLY A 47 5.59 1.70 4.12
C GLY A 47 4.37 1.56 5.03
N LEU A 48 3.18 1.32 4.48
CA LEU A 48 1.96 1.10 5.27
C LEU A 48 2.08 -0.15 6.17
N ILE A 49 2.67 -1.23 5.65
CA ILE A 49 2.93 -2.45 6.43
C ILE A 49 3.92 -2.16 7.56
N VAL A 50 5.02 -1.48 7.26
CA VAL A 50 6.08 -1.19 8.23
C VAL A 50 5.57 -0.25 9.33
N CYS A 51 4.85 0.81 8.98
CA CYS A 51 4.30 1.77 9.95
C CYS A 51 3.29 1.13 10.91
N VAL A 52 2.45 0.21 10.43
CA VAL A 52 1.31 -0.32 11.21
C VAL A 52 1.57 -1.70 11.80
N PHE A 53 2.12 -2.63 11.03
CA PHE A 53 2.32 -4.02 11.44
C PHE A 53 3.71 -4.28 12.00
N MET A 54 4.73 -3.56 11.53
CA MET A 54 6.08 -3.62 12.13
C MET A 54 6.28 -2.52 13.20
N HIS A 55 5.18 -1.98 13.73
CA HIS A 55 5.12 -1.06 14.87
C HIS A 55 6.13 0.11 14.83
N MET A 56 6.65 0.54 13.66
CA MET A 56 7.56 1.70 13.61
C MET A 56 6.88 3.01 14.04
N ALA A 57 5.55 3.12 13.89
CA ALA A 57 4.80 4.24 14.45
C ALA A 57 4.56 4.12 15.98
N TRP A 58 5.00 3.02 16.60
CA TRP A 58 4.67 2.61 17.96
C TRP A 58 5.89 2.07 18.73
N GLU A 59 7.10 2.55 18.41
CA GLU A 59 8.23 2.48 19.34
C GLU A 59 8.07 3.56 20.44
N ARG A 60 7.10 3.36 21.33
CA ARG A 60 7.02 4.06 22.62
C ARG A 60 7.04 3.07 23.76
#